data_AF-A0A961NN29-F1
#
_entry.id   AF-A0A961NN29-F1
#
_cell.length_a   1.000
_cell.length_b   1.000
_cell.length_c   1.000
_cell.angle_alpha   90.00
_cell.angle_beta   90.00
_cell.angle_gamma   90.00
#
_symmetry.space_group_name_H-M   'P 1'
#
loop_
_entity.id
_entity.type
_entity.pdbx_description
1 polymer ?
#
loop_
_entity_poly.entity_id
_entity_poly.type
_entity_poly.pdbx_seq_one_letter_code
_entity_poly.pdbx_strand_id
1 'polypeptide(L)'
;LADRLIFSMLNRLELKARDFDRELFGCVLKKNAREKFVRAFDSRLKETIQHRTLHRSVSYRHLIRLECYKIEKHILGVEDYDPFVSWW
;
A
#
# COMPACT_ATOMS: atom_id res chain seq x y z
N LEU A 1 3.95 1.64 0.90
CA LEU A 1 2.84 1.55 -0.09
C LEU A 1 2.00 2.82 -0.07
N ALA A 2 1.51 3.20 1.11
CA ALA A 2 0.65 4.38 1.30
C ALA A 2 1.33 5.70 0.91
N ASP A 3 2.57 5.93 1.35
CA ASP A 3 3.29 7.20 1.13
C ASP A 3 3.44 7.53 -0.36
N ARG A 4 3.91 6.53 -1.12
CA ARG A 4 4.05 6.64 -2.58
C ARG A 4 2.72 6.93 -3.27
N LEU A 5 1.64 6.31 -2.81
CA LEU A 5 0.30 6.58 -3.33
C LEU A 5 -0.10 8.03 -3.02
N ILE A 6 0.08 8.48 -1.78
CA ILE A 6 -0.25 9.85 -1.35
C ILE A 6 0.51 10.87 -2.21
N PHE A 7 1.84 10.72 -2.34
CA PHE A 7 2.63 11.62 -3.19
C PHE A 7 2.20 11.58 -4.65
N SER A 8 1.91 10.39 -5.20
CA SER A 8 1.40 10.28 -6.57
C SER A 8 0.07 11.00 -6.75
N MET A 9 -0.88 10.83 -5.85
CA MET A 9 -2.20 11.48 -5.91
C MET A 9 -2.10 13.00 -5.75
N LEU A 10 -1.20 13.49 -4.89
CA LEU A 10 -0.92 14.92 -4.73
C LEU A 10 -0.26 15.51 -5.98
N ASN A 11 0.77 14.85 -6.52
CA ASN A 11 1.51 15.32 -7.70
C ASN A 11 0.63 15.33 -8.96
N ARG A 12 -0.29 14.37 -9.09
CA ARG A 12 -1.28 14.31 -10.18
C ARG A 12 -2.49 15.22 -9.95
N LEU A 13 -2.51 15.98 -8.84
CA LEU A 13 -3.61 16.87 -8.48
C LEU A 13 -4.97 16.15 -8.33
N GLU A 14 -4.95 14.85 -8.03
CA GLU A 14 -6.13 14.02 -7.78
C GLU A 14 -6.75 14.31 -6.40
N LEU A 15 -5.89 14.71 -5.45
CA LEU A 15 -6.26 15.26 -4.14
C LEU A 15 -5.71 16.68 -4.02
N LYS A 16 -6.57 17.62 -3.61
CA LYS A 16 -6.23 19.03 -3.40
C LYS A 16 -6.65 19.49 -2.01
N ALA A 17 -6.19 20.65 -1.56
CA ALA A 17 -6.56 21.21 -0.26
C ALA A 17 -8.10 21.30 -0.04
N ARG A 18 -8.87 21.57 -1.11
CA ARG A 18 -10.35 21.63 -1.08
C ARG A 18 -11.04 20.31 -0.77
N ASP A 19 -10.34 19.19 -0.93
CA ASP A 19 -10.85 17.83 -0.70
C ASP A 19 -10.80 17.43 0.78
N PHE A 20 -10.27 18.32 1.62
CA PHE A 20 -10.20 18.17 3.06
C PHE A 20 -11.18 19.15 3.73
N ASP A 21 -11.90 18.66 4.73
CA ASP A 21 -12.64 19.46 5.67
C ASP A 21 -11.79 19.65 6.93
N ARG A 22 -11.66 20.92 7.34
CA ARG A 22 -11.01 21.29 8.59
C ARG A 22 -12.12 21.59 9.59
N GLU A 23 -12.40 20.62 10.46
CA GLU A 23 -13.29 20.82 11.60
C GLU A 23 -12.46 21.25 12.81
N LEU A 24 -13.12 21.76 13.86
CA LEU A 24 -12.46 22.36 15.04
C LEU A 24 -11.40 21.44 15.69
N PHE A 25 -11.50 20.13 15.49
CA PHE A 25 -10.63 19.11 16.10
C PHE A 25 -9.87 18.23 15.10
N GLY A 26 -9.84 18.56 13.80
CA GLY A 26 -9.11 17.73 12.85
C GLY A 26 -9.22 18.11 11.38
N CYS A 27 -8.44 17.40 10.58
CA CYS A 27 -8.46 17.48 9.11
C CYS A 27 -8.92 16.12 8.58
N VAL A 28 -10.09 16.09 7.94
CA VAL A 28 -10.71 14.87 7.44
C VAL A 28 -10.93 14.95 5.94
N LEU A 29 -10.80 13.81 5.25
CA LEU A 29 -11.14 13.72 3.83
C LEU A 29 -12.66 13.75 3.63
N LYS A 30 -13.11 14.62 2.73
CA LYS A 30 -14.47 14.62 2.19
C LYS A 30 -14.83 13.24 1.62
N LYS A 31 -16.11 12.90 1.63
CA LYS A 31 -16.61 11.61 1.12
C LYS A 31 -16.09 11.30 -0.29
N ASN A 32 -16.20 12.26 -1.22
CA ASN A 32 -15.75 12.08 -2.61
C ASN A 32 -14.24 11.82 -2.71
N ALA A 33 -13.45 12.49 -1.89
CA ALA A 33 -11.99 12.34 -1.87
C ALA A 33 -11.57 11.01 -1.25
N ARG A 34 -12.30 10.57 -0.21
CA ARG A 34 -12.14 9.27 0.43
C ARG A 34 -12.42 8.14 -0.55
N GLU A 35 -13.51 8.21 -1.31
CA GLU A 35 -13.83 7.21 -2.34
C GLU A 35 -12.73 7.13 -3.42
N LYS A 36 -12.22 8.27 -3.89
CA LYS A 36 -11.08 8.32 -4.83
C LYS A 36 -9.84 7.65 -4.25
N PHE A 37 -9.48 7.98 -3.01
CA PHE A 37 -8.33 7.39 -2.34
C PHE A 37 -8.47 5.87 -2.19
N VAL A 38 -9.64 5.39 -1.75
CA VAL A 38 -9.91 3.95 -1.61
C VAL A 38 -9.79 3.22 -2.95
N ARG A 39 -10.34 3.79 -4.04
CA ARG A 39 -10.21 3.22 -5.39
C ARG A 39 -8.76 3.19 -5.85
N ALA A 40 -8.01 4.27 -5.65
CA ALA A 40 -6.60 4.34 -6.03
C ALA A 40 -5.75 3.34 -5.22
N PHE A 41 -6.06 3.17 -3.93
CA PHE A 41 -5.40 2.20 -3.07
C PHE A 41 -5.69 0.75 -3.48
N ASP A 42 -6.95 0.41 -3.80
CA ASP A 42 -7.32 -0.91 -4.30
C ASP A 42 -6.64 -1.24 -5.64
N SER A 43 -6.61 -0.28 -6.58
CA SER A 43 -5.84 -0.41 -7.82
C SER A 43 -4.36 -0.66 -7.54
N ARG A 44 -3.75 0.10 -6.62
CA ARG A 44 -2.35 -0.06 -6.26
C ARG A 44 -2.06 -1.42 -5.61
N LEU A 45 -3.00 -2.00 -4.87
CA LEU A 45 -2.87 -3.36 -4.32
C LEU A 45 -2.92 -4.45 -5.41
N LYS A 46 -3.64 -4.20 -6.50
CA LYS A 46 -3.75 -5.11 -7.66
C LYS A 46 -2.55 -5.04 -8.59
N GLU A 47 -1.85 -3.91 -8.64
CA GLU A 47 -0.63 -3.76 -9.42
C GLU A 47 0.41 -4.83 -9.09
N THR A 48 1.06 -5.34 -10.13
CA THR A 48 2.06 -6.39 -10.04
C THR A 48 3.48 -5.83 -10.14
N ILE A 49 4.38 -6.44 -9.36
CA ILE A 49 5.81 -6.19 -9.41
C ILE A 49 6.54 -7.50 -9.73
N GLN A 50 7.69 -7.41 -10.41
CA GLN A 50 8.52 -8.60 -10.65
C GLN A 50 9.27 -8.97 -9.37
N HIS A 51 8.94 -10.12 -8.80
CA HIS A 51 9.58 -10.62 -7.60
C HIS A 51 10.83 -11.41 -7.96
N ARG A 52 12.02 -10.85 -7.69
CA ARG A 52 13.32 -11.41 -8.11
C ARG A 52 13.53 -12.85 -7.65
N THR A 53 13.29 -13.16 -6.38
CA THR A 53 13.52 -14.51 -5.84
C THR A 53 12.57 -15.55 -6.41
N LEU A 54 11.34 -15.16 -6.72
CA LEU A 54 10.28 -16.06 -7.20
C LEU A 54 10.20 -16.09 -8.73
N HIS A 55 10.98 -15.25 -9.42
CA HIS A 55 11.05 -15.13 -10.87
C HIS A 55 9.68 -14.97 -11.55
N ARG A 56 8.73 -14.32 -10.86
CA ARG A 56 7.35 -14.13 -11.34
C ARG A 56 6.77 -12.80 -10.90
N SER A 57 5.73 -12.37 -11.60
CA SER A 57 4.95 -11.19 -11.24
C SER A 57 4.04 -11.47 -10.05
N VAL A 58 4.12 -10.62 -9.04
CA VAL A 58 3.39 -10.73 -7.79
C VAL A 58 2.67 -9.41 -7.53
N SER A 59 1.36 -9.45 -7.24
CA SER A 59 0.64 -8.23 -6.84
C SER A 59 1.06 -7.78 -5.45
N TYR A 60 0.97 -6.47 -5.15
CA TYR A 60 1.22 -5.97 -3.80
C TYR A 60 0.35 -6.67 -2.75
N ARG A 61 -0.90 -7.03 -3.09
CA ARG A 61 -1.75 -7.83 -2.21
C ARG A 61 -1.17 -9.22 -1.93
N HIS A 62 -0.63 -9.90 -2.94
CA HIS A 62 0.00 -11.20 -2.76
C HIS A 62 1.35 -11.09 -2.03
N LEU A 63 2.09 -10.00 -2.21
CA LEU A 63 3.31 -9.72 -1.47
C LEU A 63 3.07 -9.66 0.04
N ILE A 64 2.01 -8.96 0.47
CA ILE A 64 1.61 -8.91 1.90
C ILE A 64 1.35 -10.32 2.43
N ARG A 65 0.68 -11.17 1.64
CA ARG A 65 0.43 -12.57 2.01
C ARG A 65 1.72 -13.38 2.13
N LEU A 66 2.71 -13.15 1.27
CA LEU A 66 4.03 -13.80 1.36
C LEU A 66 4.77 -13.41 2.64
N GLU A 67 4.69 -12.15 3.06
CA GLU A 67 5.25 -11.71 4.34
C GLU A 67 4.54 -12.37 5.52
N CYS A 68 3.22 -12.52 5.47
CA CYS A 68 2.49 -13.30 6.49
C CYS A 68 2.97 -14.76 6.57
N TYR A 69 3.25 -15.40 5.43
CA TYR A 69 3.80 -16.77 5.42
C TYR A 69 5.19 -16.86 6.04
N LYS A 70 6.03 -15.83 5.89
CA LYS A 70 7.34 -15.79 6.54
C LYS A 70 7.22 -15.66 8.05
N ILE A 71 6.28 -14.85 8.53
CA ILE A 71 5.97 -14.73 9.96
C ILE A 71 5.44 -16.06 10.51
N GLU A 72 4.52 -16.73 9.80
CA GLU A 72 3.99 -18.04 10.19
C GLU A 72 5.10 -19.08 10.36
N LYS A 73 6.01 -19.19 9.38
CA LYS A 73 7.16 -20.09 9.45
C LYS A 73 8.10 -19.78 10.62
N HIS A 74 8.31 -18.50 10.92
CA HIS A 74 9.13 -18.07 12.04
C HIS A 74 8.51 -18.47 13.38
N ILE A 75 7.20 -18.27 13.54
CA ILE A 75 6.47 -18.70 14.75
C ILE A 75 6.53 -20.22 14.94
N LEU A 76 6.49 -20.98 13.83
CA LEU A 76 6.60 -22.44 13.86
C LEU A 76 8.04 -22.97 14.02
N GLY A 77 9.04 -22.08 14.09
CA GLY A 77 10.45 -22.46 14.22
C GLY A 77 11.04 -23.15 12.99
N VAL A 78 10.42 -22.99 11.81
CA VAL A 78 10.88 -23.60 10.55
C VAL A 78 12.00 -22.79 9.90
N GLU A 79 11.88 -21.47 9.91
CA GLU A 79 12.78 -20.54 9.22
C GLU A 79 12.76 -19.19 9.93
N ASP A 80 13.91 -18.53 10.07
CA ASP A 80 13.97 -17.19 10.67
C ASP A 80 13.32 -16.13 9.77
N TYR A 81 12.65 -15.15 10.39
CA TYR A 81 12.01 -14.06 9.66
C TYR A 81 13.06 -13.07 9.13
N ASP A 82 13.18 -13.00 7.81
CA ASP A 82 13.86 -11.91 7.10
C ASP A 82 12.80 -10.93 6.56
N PRO A 83 12.87 -9.61 6.74
CA PRO A 83 11.84 -8.69 6.25
C PRO A 83 11.93 -8.44 4.74
N PHE A 84 10.79 -8.23 4.07
CA PHE A 84 10.81 -7.73 2.69
C PHE A 84 11.37 -6.32 2.60
N VAL A 85 12.47 -6.16 1.86
CA VAL A 85 13.03 -4.86 1.48
C VAL A 85 12.71 -4.55 0.03
N SER A 86 12.10 -3.39 -0.18
CA SER A 86 11.79 -2.84 -1.50
C SER A 86 13.05 -2.22 -2.13
N TRP A 87 13.34 -2.58 -3.37
CA TRP A 87 14.59 -2.22 -4.07
C TRP A 87 14.50 -0.94 -4.92
N TRP A 88 13.45 -0.13 -4.73
CA TRP A 88 13.14 1.01 -5.59
C TRP A 88 12.72 2.23 -4.79
#